data_AF-A0AA96RGA4-F1
#
_entry.id   AF-A0AA96RGA4-F1
#
_cell.length_a   1.000
_cell.length_b   1.000
_cell.length_c   1.000
_cell.angle_alpha   90.00
_cell.angle_beta   90.00
_cell.angle_gamma   90.00
#
_symmetry.space_group_name_H-M   'P 1'
#
loop_
_entity.id
_entity.type
_entity.pdbx_description
1 polymer ?
#
loop_
_entity_poly.entity_id
_entity_poly.type
_entity_poly.pdbx_seq_one_letter_code
_entity_poly.pdbx_strand_id
1 'polypeptide(L)'
;MIESKEQVEGWTASINAIREQIGRVIVGQQEVVEQILWCILAGGHALLEGIPGLGKTMLVRTIADTLDLSFSRIQFTPDLMPADITGTNVIRFGQKGETSYEFQPGPVFGNLLLADEINRATPKTQSALLEAMQEKTVTIGSTTHRLPRPFFVLATQNPLENEGTYPLPEAQLDRFLLKIHVTYPTPEELKEIVRRTTSAVTVEAGKVADAPLLEEIQRGAKEILLADDVLDYAVQLLMRTHPGEKGAPDSVGHYVRFGSGPRGIQSIVSVAKVRAMTQGRMHVSVKDIRQVAVPALRHRIFLNFEGQATGVSTDTVVEDILASLENGR
;
A
#
# COMPACT_ATOMS: atom_id res chain seq x y z
N MET A 1 -21.20 -12.08 6.41
CA MET A 1 -21.25 -12.15 7.88
C MET A 1 -20.33 -13.27 8.29
N ILE A 2 -19.36 -13.00 9.15
CA ILE A 2 -18.48 -13.99 9.76
C ILE A 2 -19.38 -15.01 10.46
N GLU A 3 -19.41 -16.22 9.91
CA GLU A 3 -20.39 -17.23 10.34
C GLU A 3 -19.89 -17.98 11.59
N SER A 4 -18.58 -18.10 11.74
CA SER A 4 -17.97 -18.80 12.88
C SER A 4 -16.55 -18.30 13.16
N LYS A 5 -16.06 -18.60 14.37
CA LYS A 5 -14.65 -18.42 14.73
C LYS A 5 -13.73 -19.30 13.87
N GLU A 6 -14.20 -20.48 13.48
CA GLU A 6 -13.46 -21.42 12.62
C GLU A 6 -13.15 -20.80 11.24
N GLN A 7 -14.06 -19.99 10.70
CA GLN A 7 -13.82 -19.27 9.45
C GLN A 7 -12.63 -18.30 9.57
N VAL A 8 -12.56 -17.55 10.67
CA VAL A 8 -11.46 -16.62 10.95
C VAL A 8 -10.14 -17.36 11.18
N GLU A 9 -10.19 -18.50 11.86
CA GLU A 9 -9.03 -19.38 12.04
C GLU A 9 -8.53 -19.95 10.69
N GLY A 10 -9.45 -20.32 9.79
CA GLY A 10 -9.14 -20.74 8.42
C GLY A 10 -8.44 -19.64 7.62
N TRP A 11 -8.97 -18.41 7.63
CA TRP A 11 -8.31 -17.27 6.99
C TRP A 11 -6.94 -16.98 7.61
N THR A 12 -6.82 -17.07 8.94
CA THR A 12 -5.54 -16.89 9.64
C THR A 12 -4.51 -17.92 9.20
N ALA A 13 -4.90 -19.19 9.06
CA ALA A 13 -4.03 -20.25 8.57
C ALA A 13 -3.56 -19.98 7.14
N SER A 14 -4.47 -19.60 6.23
CA SER A 14 -4.12 -19.22 4.86
C SER A 14 -3.14 -18.05 4.80
N ILE A 15 -3.36 -17.02 5.63
CA ILE A 15 -2.47 -15.84 5.69
C ILE A 15 -1.08 -16.23 6.24
N ASN A 16 -1.01 -17.12 7.24
CA ASN A 16 0.26 -17.64 7.74
C ASN A 16 1.00 -18.47 6.68
N ALA A 17 0.29 -19.28 5.90
CA ALA A 17 0.88 -20.00 4.79
C ALA A 17 1.40 -19.05 3.69
N ILE A 18 0.68 -17.96 3.39
CA ILE A 18 1.15 -16.91 2.47
C ILE A 18 2.44 -16.28 2.99
N ARG A 19 2.49 -15.89 4.27
CA ARG A 19 3.70 -15.33 4.92
C ARG A 19 4.89 -16.28 4.81
N GLU A 20 4.67 -17.56 5.08
CA GLU A 20 5.72 -18.58 4.99
C GLU A 20 6.26 -18.71 3.57
N GLN A 21 5.40 -18.76 2.55
CA GLN A 21 5.83 -18.83 1.15
C GLN A 21 6.63 -17.60 0.73
N ILE A 22 6.18 -16.40 1.13
CA ILE A 22 6.91 -15.17 0.83
C ILE A 22 8.28 -15.18 1.52
N GLY A 23 8.36 -15.60 2.79
CA GLY A 23 9.63 -15.66 3.55
C GLY A 23 10.64 -16.70 3.03
N ARG A 24 10.21 -17.66 2.21
CA ARG A 24 11.13 -18.59 1.52
C ARG A 24 11.93 -17.88 0.42
N VAL A 25 11.34 -16.85 -0.21
CA VAL A 25 11.99 -16.09 -1.28
C VAL A 25 12.61 -14.81 -0.75
N ILE A 26 11.87 -14.07 0.07
CA ILE A 26 12.26 -12.75 0.57
C ILE A 26 13.02 -12.88 1.90
N VAL A 27 14.19 -12.26 1.94
CA VAL A 27 15.10 -12.26 3.09
C VAL A 27 15.12 -10.88 3.72
N GLY A 28 14.96 -10.83 5.05
CA GLY A 28 14.66 -9.59 5.74
C GLY A 28 13.32 -9.02 5.29
N GLN A 29 12.97 -7.83 5.76
CA GLN A 29 11.73 -7.14 5.35
C GLN A 29 10.40 -7.77 5.83
N GLN A 30 10.42 -8.53 6.93
CA GLN A 30 9.18 -9.11 7.50
C GLN A 30 8.11 -8.04 7.76
N GLU A 31 8.50 -6.88 8.29
CA GLU A 31 7.57 -5.78 8.54
C GLU A 31 6.99 -5.18 7.24
N VAL A 32 7.80 -5.07 6.18
CA VAL A 32 7.35 -4.58 4.87
C VAL A 32 6.34 -5.57 4.27
N VAL A 33 6.64 -6.88 4.34
CA VAL A 33 5.73 -7.95 3.91
C VAL A 33 4.42 -7.86 4.67
N GLU A 34 4.47 -7.71 6.00
CA GLU A 34 3.28 -7.55 6.84
C GLU A 34 2.43 -6.37 6.40
N GLN A 35 3.03 -5.18 6.26
CA GLN A 35 2.29 -3.97 5.88
C GLN A 35 1.69 -4.08 4.47
N ILE A 36 2.39 -4.70 3.52
CA ILE A 36 1.84 -4.94 2.17
C ILE A 36 0.66 -5.91 2.24
N LEU A 37 0.80 -7.03 2.97
CA LEU A 37 -0.31 -7.96 3.16
C LEU A 37 -1.50 -7.28 3.83
N TRP A 38 -1.28 -6.46 4.86
CA TRP A 38 -2.37 -5.73 5.49
C TRP A 38 -3.07 -4.81 4.49
N CYS A 39 -2.31 -4.14 3.61
CA CYS A 39 -2.86 -3.27 2.59
C CYS A 39 -3.70 -4.03 1.56
N ILE A 40 -3.21 -5.17 1.07
CA ILE A 40 -3.90 -6.03 0.11
C ILE A 40 -5.19 -6.59 0.73
N LEU A 41 -5.12 -7.10 1.96
CA LEU A 41 -6.28 -7.67 2.67
C LEU A 41 -7.30 -6.61 3.10
N ALA A 42 -6.87 -5.34 3.23
CA ALA A 42 -7.78 -4.20 3.44
C ALA A 42 -8.39 -3.68 2.13
N GLY A 43 -7.93 -4.15 0.97
CA GLY A 43 -8.41 -3.69 -0.34
C GLY A 43 -7.87 -2.32 -0.77
N GLY A 44 -6.70 -1.93 -0.25
CA GLY A 44 -6.07 -0.64 -0.53
C GLY A 44 -4.80 -0.72 -1.39
N HIS A 45 -4.23 0.45 -1.68
CA HIS A 45 -2.97 0.61 -2.41
C HIS A 45 -1.86 1.08 -1.47
N ALA A 46 -0.62 0.69 -1.72
CA ALA A 46 0.52 1.09 -0.89
C ALA A 46 1.57 1.87 -1.68
N LEU A 47 2.25 2.79 -0.99
CA LEU A 47 3.38 3.54 -1.48
C LEU A 47 4.66 3.06 -0.78
N LEU A 48 5.59 2.47 -1.52
CA LEU A 48 6.84 1.91 -1.03
C LEU A 48 7.99 2.90 -1.25
N GLU A 49 8.41 3.55 -0.17
CA GLU A 49 9.56 4.45 -0.19
C GLU A 49 10.83 3.70 0.21
N GLY A 50 11.92 3.90 -0.53
CA GLY A 50 13.20 3.28 -0.24
C GLY A 50 14.11 3.26 -1.46
N ILE A 51 15.41 3.06 -1.23
CA ILE A 51 16.41 3.14 -2.30
C ILE A 51 16.26 2.02 -3.35
N PRO A 52 16.78 2.23 -4.57
CA PRO A 52 16.82 1.19 -5.60
C PRO A 52 17.60 -0.05 -5.15
N GLY A 53 17.24 -1.20 -5.70
CA GLY A 53 17.98 -2.45 -5.46
C GLY A 53 17.59 -3.23 -4.19
N LEU A 54 16.61 -2.78 -3.41
CA LEU A 54 16.12 -3.49 -2.21
C LEU A 54 15.16 -4.65 -2.51
N GLY A 55 15.17 -5.20 -3.72
CA GLY A 55 14.34 -6.36 -4.07
C GLY A 55 12.83 -6.07 -4.12
N LYS A 56 12.38 -4.81 -4.19
CA LYS A 56 10.95 -4.44 -4.26
C LYS A 56 10.21 -5.18 -5.38
N THR A 57 10.80 -5.25 -6.57
CA THR A 57 10.19 -5.99 -7.70
C THR A 57 10.07 -7.49 -7.43
N MET A 58 11.06 -8.08 -6.76
CA MET A 58 11.02 -9.50 -6.39
C MET A 58 9.94 -9.74 -5.34
N LEU A 59 9.91 -8.93 -4.27
CA LEU A 59 8.88 -8.96 -3.22
C LEU A 59 7.47 -8.94 -3.80
N VAL A 60 7.22 -7.98 -4.69
CA VAL A 60 5.89 -7.80 -5.27
C VAL A 60 5.51 -8.95 -6.21
N ARG A 61 6.46 -9.45 -7.01
CA ARG A 61 6.25 -10.63 -7.86
C ARG A 61 5.95 -11.87 -7.02
N THR A 62 6.74 -12.12 -5.97
CA THR A 62 6.54 -13.24 -5.04
C THR A 62 5.16 -13.21 -4.40
N ILE A 63 4.66 -12.02 -4.02
CA ILE A 63 3.30 -11.88 -3.50
C ILE A 63 2.25 -12.23 -4.57
N ALA A 64 2.41 -11.74 -5.80
CA ALA A 64 1.49 -12.05 -6.89
C ALA A 64 1.45 -13.57 -7.20
N ASP A 65 2.62 -14.21 -7.24
CA ASP A 65 2.74 -15.66 -7.46
C ASP A 65 2.09 -16.47 -6.32
N THR A 66 2.29 -16.04 -5.06
CA THR A 66 1.71 -16.71 -3.88
C THR A 66 0.18 -16.60 -3.83
N LEU A 67 -0.38 -15.50 -4.37
CA LEU A 67 -1.82 -15.19 -4.38
C LEU A 67 -2.51 -15.54 -5.71
N ASP A 68 -1.80 -16.17 -6.65
CA ASP A 68 -2.27 -16.48 -8.01
C ASP A 68 -2.91 -15.28 -8.74
N LEU A 69 -2.27 -14.12 -8.61
CA LEU A 69 -2.72 -12.86 -9.20
C LEU A 69 -1.91 -12.52 -10.45
N SER A 70 -2.57 -11.96 -11.47
CA SER A 70 -1.85 -11.42 -12.62
C SER A 70 -0.98 -10.22 -12.21
N PHE A 71 0.31 -10.29 -12.56
CA PHE A 71 1.30 -9.26 -12.26
C PHE A 71 1.54 -8.36 -13.47
N SER A 72 1.48 -7.05 -13.24
CA SER A 72 1.87 -6.02 -14.21
C SER A 72 2.91 -5.10 -13.61
N ARG A 73 3.80 -4.56 -14.46
CA ARG A 73 4.81 -3.58 -14.05
C ARG A 73 4.81 -2.39 -15.00
N ILE A 74 4.87 -1.19 -14.43
CA ILE A 74 5.10 0.06 -15.16
C ILE A 74 6.32 0.73 -14.54
N GLN A 75 7.28 1.09 -15.38
CA GLN A 75 8.36 1.99 -15.00
C GLN A 75 7.92 3.41 -15.37
N PHE A 76 7.83 4.31 -14.39
CA PHE A 76 7.50 5.70 -14.65
C PHE A 76 8.75 6.41 -15.17
N THR A 77 8.62 7.00 -16.35
CA THR A 77 9.65 7.81 -17.01
C THR A 77 9.06 9.16 -17.42
N PRO A 78 9.88 10.19 -17.66
CA PRO A 78 9.39 11.53 -18.03
C PRO A 78 8.55 11.56 -19.32
N ASP A 79 8.78 10.60 -20.22
CA ASP A 79 8.12 10.45 -21.52
C ASP A 79 6.87 9.56 -21.49
N LEU A 80 6.60 8.87 -20.37
CA LEU A 80 5.45 7.99 -20.23
C LEU A 80 4.14 8.77 -20.39
N MET A 81 3.27 8.34 -21.30
CA MET A 81 1.97 8.97 -21.54
C MET A 81 0.86 8.27 -20.74
N PRO A 82 -0.24 8.97 -20.43
CA PRO A 82 -1.42 8.36 -19.81
C PRO A 82 -1.92 7.10 -20.53
N ALA A 83 -1.91 7.11 -21.88
CA ALA A 83 -2.36 5.98 -22.70
C ALA A 83 -1.47 4.73 -22.56
N ASP A 84 -0.20 4.88 -22.20
CA ASP A 84 0.69 3.74 -21.94
C ASP A 84 0.33 3.02 -20.64
N ILE A 85 -0.39 3.70 -19.73
CA ILE A 85 -0.89 3.17 -18.47
C ILE A 85 -2.27 2.55 -18.67
N THR A 86 -3.18 3.32 -19.26
CA THR A 86 -4.61 2.97 -19.40
C THR A 86 -4.88 2.04 -20.58
N GLY A 87 -4.04 2.06 -21.61
CA GLY A 87 -4.25 1.38 -22.88
C GLY A 87 -4.72 2.31 -23.99
N THR A 88 -4.78 1.77 -25.20
CA THR A 88 -5.10 2.54 -26.41
C THR A 88 -5.92 1.70 -27.39
N ASN A 89 -6.62 2.37 -28.31
CA ASN A 89 -7.28 1.70 -29.42
C ASN A 89 -6.31 1.61 -30.60
N VAL A 90 -6.01 0.38 -31.02
CA VAL A 90 -5.17 0.12 -32.19
C VAL A 90 -6.04 -0.21 -33.40
N ILE A 91 -5.64 0.29 -34.56
CA ILE A 91 -6.29 -0.04 -35.82
C ILE A 91 -5.74 -1.39 -36.30
N ARG A 92 -6.61 -2.39 -36.45
CA ARG A 92 -6.29 -3.62 -37.16
C ARG A 92 -6.87 -3.59 -38.57
N PHE A 93 -5.99 -3.84 -39.54
CA PHE A 93 -6.36 -4.05 -40.93
C PHE A 93 -6.60 -5.54 -41.16
N GLY A 94 -7.84 -5.89 -41.51
CA GLY A 94 -8.20 -7.25 -41.90
C GLY A 94 -7.65 -7.62 -43.28
N GLN A 95 -7.61 -8.92 -43.58
CA GLN A 95 -7.08 -9.45 -44.86
C GLN A 95 -7.84 -8.94 -46.10
N LYS A 96 -9.06 -8.41 -45.92
CA LYS A 96 -9.93 -7.87 -46.99
C LYS A 96 -10.03 -6.33 -46.99
N GLY A 97 -9.16 -5.62 -46.28
CA GLY A 97 -9.18 -4.15 -46.19
C GLY A 97 -10.17 -3.59 -45.17
N GLU A 98 -10.70 -4.44 -44.29
CA GLU A 98 -11.59 -4.07 -43.20
C GLU A 98 -10.78 -3.35 -42.10
N THR A 99 -11.23 -2.18 -41.66
CA THR A 99 -10.59 -1.43 -40.57
C THR A 99 -11.39 -1.65 -39.29
N SER A 100 -10.77 -2.26 -38.27
CA SER A 100 -11.37 -2.42 -36.95
C SER A 100 -10.54 -1.69 -35.90
N TYR A 101 -11.20 -1.10 -34.91
CA TYR A 101 -10.55 -0.53 -33.73
C TYR A 101 -10.60 -1.57 -32.63
N GLU A 102 -9.44 -2.09 -32.23
CA GLU A 102 -9.33 -3.06 -31.13
C GLU A 102 -8.70 -2.39 -29.92
N PHE A 103 -9.33 -2.56 -28.77
CA PHE A 103 -8.78 -2.05 -27.52
C PHE A 103 -7.58 -2.91 -27.09
N GLN A 104 -6.42 -2.28 -26.95
CA GLN A 104 -5.23 -2.88 -26.37
C GLN A 104 -5.12 -2.45 -24.91
N PRO A 105 -5.33 -3.37 -23.94
CA PRO A 105 -5.28 -3.04 -22.52
C PRO A 105 -3.89 -2.60 -22.09
N GLY A 106 -3.83 -1.52 -21.32
CA GLY A 106 -2.61 -1.09 -20.66
C GLY A 106 -2.28 -1.94 -19.42
N PRO A 107 -1.14 -1.71 -18.77
CA PRO A 107 -0.70 -2.53 -17.65
C PRO A 107 -1.59 -2.44 -16.41
N VAL A 108 -2.47 -1.43 -16.29
CA VAL A 108 -3.47 -1.34 -15.20
C VAL A 108 -4.50 -2.47 -15.19
N PHE A 109 -4.58 -3.27 -16.26
CA PHE A 109 -5.46 -4.44 -16.33
C PHE A 109 -4.89 -5.70 -15.68
N GLY A 110 -3.77 -5.60 -14.94
CA GLY A 110 -3.28 -6.65 -14.04
C GLY A 110 -3.89 -6.53 -12.64
N ASN A 111 -4.04 -7.66 -11.92
CA ASN A 111 -4.55 -7.69 -10.55
C ASN A 111 -3.61 -6.96 -9.58
N LEU A 112 -2.30 -7.16 -9.75
CA LEU A 112 -1.27 -6.55 -8.93
C LEU A 112 -0.32 -5.75 -9.84
N LEU A 113 -0.40 -4.43 -9.74
CA LEU A 113 0.41 -3.49 -10.50
C LEU A 113 1.56 -2.92 -9.64
N LEU A 114 2.81 -3.15 -10.06
CA LEU A 114 3.97 -2.42 -9.56
C LEU A 114 4.19 -1.16 -10.41
N ALA A 115 4.07 0.02 -9.80
CA ALA A 115 4.32 1.31 -10.43
C ALA A 115 5.65 1.89 -9.91
N ASP A 116 6.74 1.58 -10.61
CA ASP A 116 8.09 1.99 -10.17
C ASP A 116 8.35 3.47 -10.44
N GLU A 117 8.90 4.16 -9.44
CA GLU A 117 9.36 5.56 -9.51
C GLU A 117 8.28 6.54 -9.97
N ILE A 118 7.09 6.46 -9.36
CA ILE A 118 5.91 7.26 -9.74
C ILE A 118 6.19 8.78 -9.80
N ASN A 119 7.16 9.26 -9.03
CA ASN A 119 7.62 10.64 -9.03
C ASN A 119 8.42 11.04 -10.28
N ARG A 120 8.75 10.15 -11.23
CA ARG A 120 9.48 10.51 -12.46
C ARG A 120 8.60 10.89 -13.64
N ALA A 121 7.31 10.55 -13.61
CA ALA A 121 6.39 10.94 -14.69
C ALA A 121 5.70 12.27 -14.40
N THR A 122 5.19 12.90 -15.46
CA THR A 122 4.44 14.16 -15.37
C THR A 122 3.18 14.02 -14.49
N PRO A 123 2.68 15.12 -13.89
CA PRO A 123 1.45 15.11 -13.10
C PRO A 123 0.23 14.54 -13.83
N LYS A 124 0.16 14.71 -15.16
CA LYS A 124 -0.92 14.16 -16.00
C LYS A 124 -0.88 12.64 -16.04
N THR A 125 0.31 12.06 -16.21
CA THR A 125 0.54 10.62 -16.22
C THR A 125 0.29 10.00 -14.84
N GLN A 126 0.75 10.65 -13.77
CA GLN A 126 0.45 10.25 -12.38
C GLN A 126 -1.07 10.22 -12.14
N SER A 127 -1.78 11.25 -12.60
CA SER A 127 -3.24 11.35 -12.43
C SER A 127 -3.99 10.20 -13.09
N ALA A 128 -3.55 9.73 -14.26
CA ALA A 128 -4.18 8.60 -14.95
C ALA A 128 -4.15 7.30 -14.13
N LEU A 129 -3.02 7.00 -13.48
CA LEU A 129 -2.92 5.85 -12.57
C LEU A 129 -3.81 6.05 -11.33
N LEU A 130 -3.77 7.24 -10.73
CA LEU A 130 -4.52 7.53 -9.50
C LEU A 130 -6.04 7.57 -9.71
N GLU A 131 -6.49 7.96 -10.89
CA GLU A 131 -7.89 7.85 -11.32
C GLU A 131 -8.30 6.38 -11.42
N ALA A 132 -7.50 5.56 -12.11
CA ALA A 132 -7.74 4.12 -12.20
C ALA A 132 -7.80 3.44 -10.81
N MET A 133 -6.97 3.87 -9.86
CA MET A 133 -7.00 3.41 -8.46
C MET A 133 -8.33 3.73 -7.76
N GLN A 134 -8.87 4.95 -7.93
CA GLN A 134 -10.10 5.35 -7.24
C GLN A 134 -11.36 4.81 -7.93
N GLU A 135 -11.45 4.96 -9.25
CA GLU A 135 -12.64 4.63 -10.03
C GLU A 135 -12.75 3.12 -10.32
N LYS A 136 -11.63 2.40 -10.30
CA LYS A 136 -11.54 0.96 -10.68
C LYS A 136 -12.07 0.68 -12.09
N THR A 137 -12.08 1.73 -12.91
CA THR A 137 -12.48 1.72 -14.32
C THR A 137 -11.61 2.70 -15.08
N VAL A 138 -11.49 2.47 -16.38
CA VAL A 138 -10.74 3.33 -17.30
C VAL A 138 -11.62 3.58 -18.52
N THR A 139 -11.75 4.84 -18.94
CA THR A 139 -12.52 5.21 -20.13
C THR A 139 -11.59 5.57 -21.29
N ILE A 140 -11.76 4.89 -22.43
CA ILE A 140 -10.96 5.11 -23.64
C ILE A 140 -11.90 5.39 -24.80
N GLY A 141 -11.77 6.59 -25.37
CA GLY A 141 -12.76 7.11 -26.31
C GLY A 141 -14.13 7.22 -25.63
N SER A 142 -15.10 6.45 -26.13
CA SER A 142 -16.48 6.39 -25.59
C SER A 142 -16.76 5.12 -24.75
N THR A 143 -15.78 4.23 -24.58
CA THR A 143 -16.00 2.93 -23.91
C THR A 143 -15.31 2.90 -22.56
N THR A 144 -16.07 2.53 -21.52
CA THR A 144 -15.54 2.33 -20.17
C THR A 144 -15.23 0.86 -19.93
N HIS A 145 -14.00 0.58 -19.55
CA HIS A 145 -13.49 -0.75 -19.23
C HIS A 145 -13.33 -0.89 -17.72
N ARG A 146 -13.77 -2.03 -17.16
CA ARG A 146 -13.60 -2.33 -15.73
C ARG A 146 -12.25 -2.98 -15.50
N LEU A 147 -11.57 -2.57 -14.43
CA LEU A 147 -10.34 -3.21 -13.98
C LEU A 147 -10.64 -4.59 -13.36
N PRO A 148 -9.67 -5.52 -13.36
CA PRO A 148 -9.82 -6.82 -12.73
C PRO A 148 -10.15 -6.69 -11.24
N ARG A 149 -10.70 -7.74 -10.65
CA ARG A 149 -10.90 -7.82 -9.20
C ARG A 149 -10.25 -9.09 -8.67
N PRO A 150 -9.47 -8.99 -7.58
CA PRO A 150 -9.07 -7.75 -6.91
C PRO A 150 -8.02 -6.95 -7.71
N PHE A 151 -7.92 -5.63 -7.46
CA PHE A 151 -6.98 -4.71 -8.12
C PHE A 151 -6.18 -3.93 -7.09
N PHE A 152 -4.86 -4.02 -7.16
CA PHE A 152 -3.92 -3.38 -6.24
C PHE A 152 -2.82 -2.67 -6.99
N VAL A 153 -2.34 -1.59 -6.38
CA VAL A 153 -1.23 -0.80 -6.89
C VAL A 153 -0.23 -0.67 -5.77
N LEU A 154 0.99 -1.10 -6.04
CA LEU A 154 2.16 -0.89 -5.20
C LEU A 154 3.04 0.10 -5.95
N ALA A 155 2.97 1.37 -5.56
CA ALA A 155 3.78 2.42 -6.18
C ALA A 155 5.10 2.55 -5.43
N THR A 156 6.21 2.84 -6.11
CA THR A 156 7.50 3.07 -5.46
C THR A 156 7.98 4.50 -5.68
N GLN A 157 8.69 5.03 -4.67
CA GLN A 157 9.38 6.31 -4.75
C GLN A 157 10.82 6.15 -4.23
N ASN A 158 11.74 6.79 -4.94
CA ASN A 158 13.13 6.89 -4.53
C ASN A 158 13.35 8.27 -3.86
N PRO A 159 13.63 8.32 -2.54
CA PRO A 159 13.77 9.60 -1.84
C PRO A 159 15.07 10.35 -2.16
N LEU A 160 16.05 9.69 -2.79
CA LEU A 160 17.37 10.29 -3.08
C LEU A 160 17.42 11.04 -4.42
N GLU A 161 16.43 10.85 -5.28
CA GLU A 161 16.41 11.39 -6.63
C GLU A 161 15.61 12.69 -6.65
N ASN A 162 16.32 13.82 -6.75
CA ASN A 162 15.72 15.16 -6.74
C ASN A 162 15.67 15.81 -8.14
N GLU A 163 16.43 15.29 -9.11
CA GLU A 163 16.48 15.82 -10.47
C GLU A 163 15.45 15.14 -11.36
N GLY A 164 14.66 15.93 -12.10
CA GLY A 164 13.69 15.40 -13.05
C GLY A 164 12.49 14.70 -12.39
N THR A 165 12.22 14.96 -11.11
CA THR A 165 11.09 14.37 -10.38
C THR A 165 9.97 15.38 -10.11
N TYR A 166 8.75 14.89 -10.20
CA TYR A 166 7.50 15.56 -9.84
C TYR A 166 6.94 14.90 -8.57
N PRO A 167 7.06 15.54 -7.39
CA PRO A 167 6.52 14.97 -6.16
C PRO A 167 5.01 14.83 -6.28
N LEU A 168 4.46 13.76 -5.70
CA LEU A 168 3.02 13.60 -5.57
C LEU A 168 2.48 14.68 -4.62
N PRO A 169 1.52 15.53 -5.06
CA PRO A 169 0.89 16.46 -4.15
C PRO A 169 0.10 15.74 -3.04
N GLU A 170 -0.20 16.47 -1.96
CA GLU A 170 -0.76 15.89 -0.73
C GLU A 170 -2.05 15.11 -0.98
N ALA A 171 -2.92 15.65 -1.84
CA ALA A 171 -4.18 15.04 -2.22
C ALA A 171 -4.00 13.71 -3.00
N GLN A 172 -2.90 13.53 -3.72
CA GLN A 172 -2.57 12.27 -4.39
C GLN A 172 -2.03 11.24 -3.39
N LEU A 173 -1.15 11.65 -2.48
CA LEU A 173 -0.63 10.77 -1.43
C LEU A 173 -1.75 10.17 -0.58
N ASP A 174 -2.77 10.95 -0.25
CA ASP A 174 -3.90 10.51 0.59
C ASP A 174 -4.73 9.36 -0.03
N ARG A 175 -4.56 9.09 -1.33
CA ARG A 175 -5.18 7.94 -2.03
C ARG A 175 -4.53 6.60 -1.70
N PHE A 176 -3.31 6.58 -1.16
CA PHE A 176 -2.64 5.37 -0.71
C PHE A 176 -3.05 5.04 0.72
N LEU A 177 -3.42 3.79 0.96
CA LEU A 177 -3.83 3.31 2.29
C LEU A 177 -2.66 3.42 3.27
N LEU A 178 -1.49 2.92 2.86
CA LEU A 178 -0.25 2.92 3.64
C LEU A 178 0.92 3.51 2.84
N LYS A 179 1.79 4.25 3.53
CA LYS A 179 3.16 4.52 3.07
C LYS A 179 4.12 3.65 3.89
N ILE A 180 4.87 2.80 3.19
CA ILE A 180 5.72 1.75 3.75
C ILE A 180 7.17 2.11 3.46
N HIS A 181 8.00 2.23 4.49
CA HIS A 181 9.44 2.42 4.32
C HIS A 181 10.12 1.06 4.19
N VAL A 182 10.89 0.90 3.13
CA VAL A 182 11.74 -0.27 2.92
C VAL A 182 13.14 0.07 3.42
N THR A 183 13.48 -0.46 4.60
CA THR A 183 14.78 -0.24 5.23
C THR A 183 15.88 -1.04 4.56
N TYR A 184 17.12 -0.58 4.72
CA TYR A 184 18.28 -1.32 4.26
C TYR A 184 18.43 -2.62 5.08
N PRO A 185 18.67 -3.77 4.44
CA PRO A 185 18.87 -5.03 5.14
C PRO A 185 20.10 -5.00 6.05
N THR A 186 20.02 -5.74 7.15
CA THR A 186 21.13 -5.98 8.07
C THR A 186 22.29 -6.73 7.38
N PRO A 187 23.52 -6.70 7.92
CA PRO A 187 24.63 -7.46 7.37
C PRO A 187 24.35 -8.96 7.22
N GLU A 188 23.58 -9.54 8.15
CA GLU A 188 23.17 -10.94 8.14
C GLU A 188 22.16 -11.22 7.02
N GLU A 189 21.14 -10.36 6.89
CA GLU A 189 20.17 -10.45 5.80
C GLU A 189 20.85 -10.26 4.44
N LEU A 190 21.80 -9.33 4.31
CA LEU A 190 22.59 -9.12 3.09
C LEU A 190 23.39 -10.35 2.69
N LYS A 191 24.08 -10.99 3.64
CA LYS A 191 24.82 -12.23 3.38
C LYS A 191 23.88 -13.31 2.84
N GLU A 192 22.69 -13.43 3.42
CA GLU A 192 21.70 -14.41 3.00
C GLU A 192 21.08 -14.06 1.63
N ILE A 193 20.79 -12.78 1.35
CA ILE A 193 20.37 -12.30 0.02
C ILE A 193 21.41 -12.66 -1.02
N VAL A 194 22.69 -12.37 -0.75
CA VAL A 194 23.79 -12.68 -1.68
C VAL A 194 23.91 -14.20 -1.90
N ARG A 195 23.84 -15.00 -0.83
CA ARG A 195 23.88 -16.47 -0.95
C ARG A 195 22.75 -17.02 -1.80
N ARG A 196 21.52 -16.54 -1.62
CA ARG A 196 20.37 -17.02 -2.39
C ARG A 196 20.41 -16.58 -3.85
N THR A 197 20.77 -15.32 -4.10
CA THR A 197 20.81 -14.76 -5.46
C THR A 197 21.99 -15.26 -6.29
N THR A 198 23.07 -15.73 -5.65
CA THR A 198 24.24 -16.32 -6.33
C THR A 198 24.24 -17.86 -6.35
N SER A 199 23.22 -18.49 -5.76
CA SER A 199 23.05 -19.95 -5.82
C SER A 199 22.49 -20.37 -7.18
N ALA A 200 22.83 -21.59 -7.61
CA ALA A 200 22.26 -22.20 -8.80
C ALA A 200 20.79 -22.63 -8.62
N VAL A 201 20.31 -22.70 -7.37
CA VAL A 201 18.94 -23.11 -7.03
C VAL A 201 18.07 -21.87 -6.86
N THR A 202 17.09 -21.70 -7.73
CA THR A 202 16.03 -20.69 -7.59
C THR A 202 14.93 -21.22 -6.69
N VAL A 203 14.63 -20.49 -5.61
CA VAL A 203 13.47 -20.77 -4.76
C VAL A 203 12.27 -20.03 -5.34
N GLU A 204 11.25 -20.77 -5.74
CA GLU A 204 9.98 -20.21 -6.20
C GLU A 204 8.93 -20.30 -5.10
N ALA A 205 8.08 -19.28 -5.01
CA ALA A 205 6.96 -19.29 -4.08
C ALA A 205 5.84 -20.18 -4.63
N GLY A 206 5.30 -21.07 -3.78
CA GLY A 206 4.13 -21.85 -4.12
C GLY A 206 2.85 -21.00 -4.08
N LYS A 207 1.87 -21.34 -4.91
CA LYS A 207 0.52 -20.77 -4.83
C LYS A 207 -0.18 -21.25 -3.56
N VAL A 208 -0.73 -20.32 -2.78
CA VAL A 208 -1.41 -20.61 -1.50
C VAL A 208 -2.85 -20.13 -1.51
N ALA A 209 -3.11 -18.97 -2.12
CA ALA A 209 -4.43 -18.38 -2.24
C ALA A 209 -4.67 -17.95 -3.68
N ASP A 210 -5.92 -17.65 -4.00
CA ASP A 210 -6.38 -17.13 -5.27
C ASP A 210 -7.24 -15.87 -5.09
N ALA A 211 -7.66 -15.26 -6.20
CA ALA A 211 -8.51 -14.08 -6.19
C ALA A 211 -9.85 -14.28 -5.42
N PRO A 212 -10.61 -15.38 -5.63
CA PRO A 212 -11.83 -15.67 -4.85
C PRO A 212 -11.61 -15.71 -3.33
N LEU A 213 -10.60 -16.43 -2.85
CA LEU A 213 -10.28 -16.51 -1.43
C LEU A 213 -9.86 -15.13 -0.89
N LEU A 214 -9.09 -14.37 -1.67
CA LEU A 214 -8.67 -13.03 -1.26
C LEU A 214 -9.86 -12.07 -1.11
N GLU A 215 -10.83 -12.13 -2.03
CA GLU A 215 -12.07 -11.35 -1.90
C GLU A 215 -12.92 -11.79 -0.70
N GLU A 216 -12.94 -13.09 -0.39
CA GLU A 216 -13.61 -13.59 0.81
C GLU A 216 -12.98 -13.01 2.08
N ILE A 217 -11.65 -13.09 2.19
CA ILE A 217 -10.91 -12.55 3.33
C ILE A 217 -11.12 -11.03 3.45
N GLN A 218 -11.12 -10.30 2.34
CA GLN A 218 -11.38 -8.84 2.32
C GLN A 218 -12.80 -8.50 2.81
N ARG A 219 -13.80 -9.31 2.46
CA ARG A 219 -15.17 -9.14 2.99
C ARG A 219 -15.19 -9.42 4.49
N GLY A 220 -14.57 -10.51 4.92
CA GLY A 220 -14.45 -10.88 6.33
C GLY A 220 -13.78 -9.80 7.18
N ALA A 221 -12.67 -9.22 6.69
CA ALA A 221 -11.95 -8.16 7.38
C ALA A 221 -12.84 -6.95 7.71
N LYS A 222 -13.80 -6.60 6.84
CA LYS A 222 -14.71 -5.46 7.07
C LYS A 222 -15.69 -5.72 8.23
N GLU A 223 -16.00 -6.99 8.49
CA GLU A 223 -16.96 -7.43 9.48
C GLU A 223 -16.35 -7.62 10.89
N ILE A 224 -15.03 -7.53 11.01
CA ILE A 224 -14.34 -7.50 12.31
C ILE A 224 -14.88 -6.35 13.17
N LEU A 225 -15.21 -6.66 14.42
CA LEU A 225 -15.85 -5.76 15.36
C LEU A 225 -14.89 -4.63 15.78
N LEU A 226 -15.42 -3.42 15.84
CA LEU A 226 -14.73 -2.26 16.40
C LEU A 226 -15.61 -1.74 17.53
N ALA A 227 -15.12 -1.83 18.76
CA ALA A 227 -15.81 -1.30 19.93
C ALA A 227 -15.68 0.23 19.96
N ASP A 228 -16.68 0.90 20.54
CA ASP A 228 -16.76 2.38 20.56
C ASP A 228 -15.55 3.00 21.28
N ASP A 229 -15.07 2.39 22.36
CA ASP A 229 -13.88 2.85 23.11
C ASP A 229 -12.58 2.79 22.28
N VAL A 230 -12.47 1.80 21.40
CA VAL A 230 -11.34 1.67 20.45
C VAL A 230 -11.47 2.67 19.30
N LEU A 231 -12.70 2.92 18.83
CA LEU A 231 -12.96 3.96 17.83
C LEU A 231 -12.65 5.35 18.41
N ASP A 232 -13.09 5.64 19.63
CA ASP A 232 -12.80 6.89 20.34
C ASP A 232 -11.29 7.09 20.49
N TYR A 233 -10.54 6.03 20.82
CA TYR A 233 -9.08 6.10 20.85
C TYR A 233 -8.49 6.48 19.48
N ALA A 234 -8.98 5.89 18.38
CA ALA A 234 -8.53 6.22 17.03
C ALA A 234 -8.91 7.65 16.60
N VAL A 235 -10.07 8.15 17.04
CA VAL A 235 -10.49 9.54 16.84
C VAL A 235 -9.59 10.48 17.61
N GLN A 236 -9.30 10.21 18.89
CA GLN A 236 -8.39 11.04 19.68
C GLN A 236 -6.98 11.09 19.09
N LEU A 237 -6.48 9.96 18.58
CA LEU A 237 -5.22 9.90 17.83
C LEU A 237 -5.25 10.83 16.62
N LEU A 238 -6.30 10.79 15.80
CA LEU A 238 -6.42 11.66 14.62
C LEU A 238 -6.52 13.14 15.03
N MET A 239 -7.35 13.46 16.02
CA MET A 239 -7.54 14.84 16.49
C MET A 239 -6.22 15.44 16.95
N ARG A 240 -5.42 14.70 17.72
CA ARG A 240 -4.10 15.14 18.20
C ARG A 240 -3.03 15.29 17.11
N THR A 241 -3.33 14.95 15.85
CA THR A 241 -2.46 15.33 14.72
C THR A 241 -2.61 16.81 14.33
N HIS A 242 -3.65 17.50 14.80
CA HIS A 242 -3.92 18.89 14.45
C HIS A 242 -3.25 19.86 15.43
N PRO A 243 -2.52 20.87 14.94
CA PRO A 243 -1.96 21.92 15.79
C PRO A 243 -3.05 22.65 16.59
N GLY A 244 -2.82 22.84 17.88
CA GLY A 244 -3.76 23.53 18.79
C GLY A 244 -4.86 22.64 19.37
N GLU A 245 -4.94 21.37 18.98
CA GLU A 245 -5.88 20.43 19.61
C GLU A 245 -5.51 20.17 21.08
N LYS A 246 -6.52 20.04 21.93
CA LYS A 246 -6.31 19.79 23.36
C LYS A 246 -5.64 18.42 23.57
N GLY A 247 -4.44 18.43 24.15
CA GLY A 247 -3.67 17.22 24.42
C GLY A 247 -2.81 16.75 23.24
N ALA A 248 -2.71 17.53 22.17
CA ALA A 248 -1.65 17.34 21.18
C ALA A 248 -0.27 17.62 21.84
N PRO A 249 0.77 16.81 21.57
CA PRO A 249 2.10 17.05 22.10
C PRO A 249 2.73 18.31 21.49
N ASP A 250 3.72 18.88 22.18
CA ASP A 250 4.42 20.09 21.73
C ASP A 250 5.05 19.92 20.34
N SER A 251 5.49 18.71 19.98
CA SER A 251 6.01 18.41 18.64
C SER A 251 4.99 18.66 17.53
N VAL A 252 3.69 18.40 17.78
CA VAL A 252 2.63 18.74 16.83
C VAL A 252 2.42 20.24 16.75
N GLY A 253 2.37 20.93 17.90
CA GLY A 253 2.20 22.39 17.95
C GLY A 253 3.32 23.15 17.25
N HIS A 254 4.56 22.69 17.37
CA HIS A 254 5.74 23.35 16.81
C HIS A 254 6.04 22.95 15.36
N TYR A 255 5.84 21.68 14.98
CA TYR A 255 6.34 21.18 13.69
C TYR A 255 5.26 20.83 12.67
N VAL A 256 4.00 20.66 13.07
CA VAL A 256 2.94 20.29 12.14
C VAL A 256 2.24 21.53 11.60
N ARG A 257 2.07 21.59 10.28
CA ARG A 257 1.28 22.61 9.59
C ARG A 257 -0.17 22.16 9.40
N PHE A 258 -0.36 20.92 8.98
CA PHE A 258 -1.67 20.32 8.76
C PHE A 258 -1.68 18.87 9.26
N GLY A 259 -2.68 18.56 10.09
CA GLY A 259 -2.95 17.22 10.59
C GLY A 259 -3.59 16.32 9.54
N SER A 260 -3.89 15.09 9.95
CA SER A 260 -4.47 14.07 9.07
C SER A 260 -5.99 14.20 8.97
N GLY A 261 -6.52 14.11 7.75
CA GLY A 261 -7.96 14.14 7.48
C GLY A 261 -8.69 12.81 7.78
N PRO A 262 -10.00 12.73 7.49
CA PRO A 262 -10.83 11.54 7.76
C PRO A 262 -10.33 10.24 7.11
N ARG A 263 -9.62 10.32 5.98
CA ARG A 263 -9.00 9.15 5.34
C ARG A 263 -7.90 8.51 6.20
N GLY A 264 -7.27 9.28 7.10
CA GLY A 264 -6.31 8.77 8.08
C GLY A 264 -6.95 7.76 9.02
N ILE A 265 -8.05 8.13 9.69
CA ILE A 265 -8.75 7.21 10.61
C ILE A 265 -9.37 6.02 9.86
N GLN A 266 -9.93 6.23 8.66
CA GLN A 266 -10.44 5.14 7.82
C GLN A 266 -9.33 4.13 7.49
N SER A 267 -8.13 4.61 7.19
CA SER A 267 -6.97 3.75 6.89
C SER A 267 -6.55 2.96 8.12
N ILE A 268 -6.40 3.63 9.27
CA ILE A 268 -6.06 2.97 10.54
C ILE A 268 -7.08 1.88 10.87
N VAL A 269 -8.38 2.19 10.86
CA VAL A 269 -9.43 1.21 11.22
C VAL A 269 -9.42 0.03 10.25
N SER A 270 -9.31 0.28 8.95
CA SER A 270 -9.33 -0.80 7.94
C SER A 270 -8.15 -1.76 8.11
N VAL A 271 -6.95 -1.23 8.34
CA VAL A 271 -5.73 -2.02 8.53
C VAL A 271 -5.72 -2.69 9.91
N ALA A 272 -6.24 -2.03 10.95
CA ALA A 272 -6.35 -2.60 12.29
C ALA A 272 -7.32 -3.79 12.35
N LYS A 273 -8.43 -3.74 11.60
CA LYS A 273 -9.35 -4.88 11.43
C LYS A 273 -8.66 -6.08 10.79
N VAL A 274 -7.91 -5.84 9.71
CA VAL A 274 -7.09 -6.89 9.08
C VAL A 274 -6.08 -7.45 10.06
N ARG A 275 -5.34 -6.59 10.78
CA ARG A 275 -4.34 -7.02 11.77
C ARG A 275 -4.94 -7.85 12.90
N ALA A 276 -6.13 -7.51 13.38
CA ALA A 276 -6.84 -8.32 14.37
C ALA A 276 -7.20 -9.70 13.81
N MET A 277 -7.72 -9.74 12.58
CA MET A 277 -8.06 -10.97 11.87
C MET A 277 -6.84 -11.86 11.62
N THR A 278 -5.68 -11.30 11.22
CA THR A 278 -4.45 -12.10 11.03
C THR A 278 -3.88 -12.69 12.32
N GLN A 279 -4.43 -12.30 13.47
CA GLN A 279 -4.14 -12.86 14.79
C GLN A 279 -5.26 -13.77 15.31
N GLY A 280 -6.23 -14.14 14.46
CA GLY A 280 -7.37 -14.98 14.83
C GLY A 280 -8.40 -14.28 15.71
N ARG A 281 -8.36 -12.94 15.83
CA ARG A 281 -9.30 -12.17 16.67
C ARG A 281 -10.44 -11.60 15.83
N MET A 282 -11.65 -11.60 16.41
CA MET A 282 -12.87 -11.05 15.81
C MET A 282 -13.17 -9.60 16.22
N HIS A 283 -12.28 -8.97 17.00
CA HIS A 283 -12.42 -7.59 17.43
C HIS A 283 -11.08 -6.86 17.38
N VAL A 284 -11.12 -5.57 17.07
CA VAL A 284 -9.97 -4.67 17.09
C VAL A 284 -9.62 -4.30 18.53
N SER A 285 -8.33 -4.20 18.82
CA SER A 285 -7.80 -3.71 20.09
C SER A 285 -7.05 -2.39 19.88
N VAL A 286 -6.83 -1.63 20.96
CA VAL A 286 -5.97 -0.43 20.93
C VAL A 286 -4.57 -0.75 20.40
N LYS A 287 -4.03 -1.95 20.70
CA LYS A 287 -2.72 -2.39 20.18
C LYS A 287 -2.71 -2.47 18.65
N ASP A 288 -3.82 -2.82 18.02
CA ASP A 288 -3.92 -2.83 16.56
C ASP A 288 -3.82 -1.42 15.99
N ILE A 289 -4.58 -0.48 16.56
CA ILE A 289 -4.58 0.94 16.18
C ILE A 289 -3.17 1.53 16.27
N ARG A 290 -2.47 1.30 17.40
CA ARG A 290 -1.10 1.80 17.61
C ARG A 290 -0.11 1.28 16.57
N GLN A 291 -0.20 0.00 16.23
CA GLN A 291 0.74 -0.66 15.32
C GLN A 291 0.58 -0.22 13.87
N VAL A 292 -0.63 0.19 13.46
CA VAL A 292 -0.90 0.63 12.08
C VAL A 292 -0.84 2.15 11.92
N ALA A 293 -0.77 2.90 13.02
CA ALA A 293 -0.83 4.36 13.02
C ALA A 293 0.28 5.00 12.19
N VAL A 294 1.55 4.60 12.41
CA VAL A 294 2.70 5.20 11.71
C VAL A 294 2.63 5.01 10.19
N PRO A 295 2.49 3.78 9.63
CA PRO A 295 2.40 3.61 8.18
C PRO A 295 1.11 4.19 7.57
N ALA A 296 0.04 4.37 8.35
CA ALA A 296 -1.19 5.01 7.89
C ALA A 296 -1.14 6.55 7.92
N LEU A 297 -0.40 7.16 8.84
CA LEU A 297 -0.44 8.61 9.06
C LEU A 297 0.77 9.38 8.49
N ARG A 298 1.92 8.72 8.29
CA ARG A 298 3.17 9.42 7.93
C ARG A 298 3.13 10.26 6.65
N HIS A 299 2.28 9.90 5.69
CA HIS A 299 2.05 10.64 4.44
C HIS A 299 0.82 11.54 4.46
N ARG A 300 0.18 11.66 5.64
CA ARG A 300 -1.02 12.46 5.88
C ARG A 300 -0.81 13.55 6.93
N ILE A 301 0.40 13.67 7.48
CA ILE A 301 0.81 14.75 8.38
C ILE A 301 1.84 15.59 7.65
N PHE A 302 1.60 16.88 7.58
CA PHE A 302 2.44 17.80 6.82
C PHE A 302 3.17 18.73 7.77
N LEU A 303 4.49 18.67 7.73
CA LEU A 303 5.35 19.50 8.56
C LEU A 303 5.41 20.93 8.02
N ASN A 304 5.61 21.88 8.92
CA ASN A 304 5.93 23.26 8.57
C ASN A 304 7.43 23.40 8.20
N PHE A 305 7.85 24.60 7.81
CA PHE A 305 9.23 24.85 7.40
C PHE A 305 10.25 24.54 8.52
N GLU A 306 9.90 24.83 9.77
CA GLU A 306 10.77 24.57 10.92
C GLU A 306 10.98 23.06 11.13
N GLY A 307 9.90 22.26 11.10
CA GLY A 307 9.97 20.81 11.19
C GLY A 307 10.80 20.19 10.06
N GLN A 308 10.68 20.73 8.84
CA GLN A 308 11.50 20.30 7.70
C GLN A 308 12.98 20.68 7.89
N ALA A 309 13.26 21.92 8.30
CA ALA A 309 14.62 22.43 8.47
C ALA A 309 15.39 21.73 9.62
N THR A 310 14.67 21.32 10.66
CA THR A 310 15.22 20.58 11.81
C THR A 310 15.34 19.07 11.55
N GLY A 311 14.83 18.59 10.41
CA GLY A 311 14.90 17.17 10.04
C GLY A 311 13.99 16.28 10.88
N VAL A 312 12.93 16.83 11.49
CA VAL A 312 11.95 16.06 12.25
C VAL A 312 11.21 15.12 11.29
N SER A 313 11.13 13.84 11.66
CA SER A 313 10.39 12.86 10.87
C SER A 313 8.91 12.84 11.24
N THR A 314 8.03 12.62 10.27
CA THR A 314 6.60 12.44 10.55
C THR A 314 6.34 11.19 11.38
N ASP A 315 7.18 10.16 11.25
CA ASP A 315 7.12 8.94 12.08
C ASP A 315 7.31 9.28 13.57
N THR A 316 8.31 10.10 13.91
CA THR A 316 8.55 10.59 15.28
C THR A 316 7.35 11.39 15.83
N VAL A 317 6.75 12.25 15.01
CA VAL A 317 5.55 13.01 15.43
C VAL A 317 4.38 12.08 15.74
N VAL A 318 4.16 11.03 14.94
CA VAL A 318 3.11 10.04 15.21
C VAL A 318 3.40 9.28 16.50
N GLU A 319 4.66 8.88 16.73
CA GLU A 319 5.09 8.21 17.96
C GLU A 319 4.86 9.08 19.21
N ASP A 320 5.19 10.38 19.15
CA ASP A 320 4.92 11.32 20.23
C ASP A 320 3.42 11.42 20.55
N ILE A 321 2.56 11.47 19.52
CA ILE A 321 1.11 11.48 19.71
C ILE A 321 0.65 10.19 20.40
N LEU A 322 1.15 9.02 19.96
CA LEU A 322 0.83 7.74 20.55
C LEU A 322 1.25 7.65 22.02
N ALA A 323 2.42 8.20 22.38
CA ALA A 323 2.90 8.28 23.75
C ALA A 323 2.04 9.22 24.61
N SER A 324 1.61 10.36 24.05
CA SER A 324 0.74 11.32 24.74
C SER A 324 -0.63 10.72 25.13
N LEU A 325 -1.11 9.72 24.38
CA LEU A 325 -2.37 9.03 24.64
C LEU A 325 -2.25 7.98 25.76
N GLU A 326 -1.04 7.49 26.06
CA GLU A 326 -0.80 6.57 27.17
C GLU A 326 -0.70 7.31 28.50
N ASN A 327 -0.04 8.47 28.51
CA ASN A 327 0.13 9.28 29.72
C ASN A 327 -1.16 10.00 30.17
N GLY A 328 -2.19 10.02 29.32
CA GLY A 328 -3.49 10.62 29.60
C GLY A 328 -4.54 9.64 30.14
N ARG A 329 -4.16 8.39 30.43
CA ARG A 329 -5.00 7.36 31.07
C ARG A 329 -4.59 7.14 32.52
#